data_AF-A0A969E4S0-F1
#
_entry.id   AF-A0A969E4S0-F1
#
_cell.length_a   1.000
_cell.length_b   1.000
_cell.length_c   1.000
_cell.angle_alpha   90.00
_cell.angle_beta   90.00
_cell.angle_gamma   90.00
#
_symmetry.space_group_name_H-M   'P 1'
#
loop_
_entity.id
_entity.type
_entity.pdbx_description
1 polymer ?
#
loop_
_entity_poly.entity_id
_entity_poly.type
_entity_poly.pdbx_seq_one_letter_code
_entity_poly.pdbx_strand_id
1 'polypeptide(L)'
;MIRCLNTIWLCIGWATKNPPAASGGYNAVKAFRGFNKAKNYEQFAEAGQYFDIPAQNFAFASKSGDIALRCMGKYPIKNKGQGRFIQDGTTSANAWGGFVPYAHIPQYKNPTRGFVMSANQHTTDPSYPYYYNDEYFEPFRGRLLHRLLTKMDSITIDDMKNLQSNNYSLMAEDALPHLLKNTDSTALDAVEKTPIRGFEKLEL
;
A
#
# COMPACT_ATOMS: atom_id res chain seq x y z
N MET A 1 -18.16 5.51 -16.84
CA MET A 1 -18.08 5.29 -18.30
C MET A 1 -19.19 4.31 -18.64
N ILE A 2 -20.02 4.63 -19.62
CA ILE A 2 -21.15 3.80 -20.03
C ILE A 2 -20.84 3.32 -21.44
N ARG A 3 -20.82 2.00 -21.65
CA ARG A 3 -20.70 1.38 -22.98
C ARG A 3 -21.88 0.44 -23.17
N CYS A 4 -22.57 0.57 -24.31
CA CYS A 4 -23.65 -0.32 -24.70
C CYS A 4 -23.06 -1.52 -25.45
N LEU A 5 -23.37 -2.73 -24.98
CA LEU A 5 -23.23 -3.96 -25.75
C LEU A 5 -24.63 -4.57 -25.81
N ASN A 6 -25.26 -4.57 -26.99
CA ASN A 6 -26.50 -5.30 -27.26
C ASN A 6 -27.55 -5.22 -26.12
N THR A 7 -27.97 -4.00 -25.74
CA THR A 7 -28.95 -3.67 -24.66
C THR A 7 -28.46 -3.71 -23.20
N ILE A 8 -27.21 -4.11 -22.94
CA ILE A 8 -26.63 -4.09 -21.59
C ILE A 8 -25.81 -2.81 -21.37
N TRP A 9 -26.08 -2.13 -20.26
CA TRP A 9 -25.36 -0.94 -19.83
C TRP A 9 -24.38 -1.28 -18.71
N LEU A 10 -23.11 -0.92 -18.91
CA LEU A 10 -22.10 -1.03 -17.85
C LEU A 10 -22.05 0.26 -17.03
N CYS A 11 -22.04 0.12 -15.71
CA CYS A 11 -21.80 1.20 -14.78
C CYS A 11 -20.57 0.89 -13.91
N ILE A 12 -19.95 1.94 -13.37
CA ILE A 12 -18.84 1.81 -12.43
C ILE A 12 -19.25 2.53 -11.15
N GLY A 13 -19.40 1.78 -10.07
CA GLY A 13 -19.54 2.32 -8.72
C GLY A 13 -18.17 2.74 -8.19
N TRP A 14 -17.97 4.03 -7.99
CA TRP A 14 -16.70 4.57 -7.47
C TRP A 14 -16.93 5.24 -6.11
N ALA A 15 -16.20 4.82 -5.08
CA ALA A 15 -16.47 5.18 -3.68
C ALA A 15 -16.50 6.70 -3.44
N THR A 16 -15.66 7.43 -4.17
CA THR A 16 -15.53 8.89 -4.07
C THR A 16 -16.68 9.66 -4.73
N LYS A 17 -17.53 8.97 -5.51
CA LYS A 17 -18.75 9.54 -6.12
C LYS A 17 -20.02 9.22 -5.35
N ASN A 18 -19.92 8.42 -4.28
CA ASN A 18 -21.02 8.09 -3.38
C ASN A 18 -20.79 8.75 -2.01
N PRO A 19 -20.86 10.09 -1.87
CA PRO A 19 -20.73 10.73 -0.56
C PRO A 19 -21.89 10.30 0.35
N PRO A 20 -21.71 10.16 1.69
CA PRO A 20 -22.85 10.26 2.57
C PRO A 20 -23.55 11.60 2.28
N ALA A 21 -24.88 11.61 2.25
CA ALA A 21 -25.73 12.71 1.78
C ALA A 21 -25.54 14.07 2.51
N ALA A 22 -24.61 14.19 3.46
CA ALA A 22 -24.50 15.32 4.39
C ALA A 22 -23.38 16.34 4.07
N SER A 23 -22.46 16.09 3.14
CA SER A 23 -21.36 17.04 2.86
C SER A 23 -21.16 17.21 1.36
N GLY A 24 -21.76 18.26 0.79
CA GLY A 24 -21.53 18.64 -0.60
C GLY A 24 -20.04 18.93 -0.85
N GLY A 25 -19.43 18.16 -1.76
CA GLY A 25 -18.06 18.37 -2.25
C GLY A 25 -17.01 17.39 -1.70
N TYR A 26 -15.88 17.28 -2.41
CA TYR A 26 -14.72 16.50 -1.98
C TYR A 26 -14.11 17.10 -0.70
N ASN A 27 -14.17 16.39 0.43
CA ASN A 27 -13.69 16.90 1.71
C ASN A 27 -12.16 16.79 1.87
N ALA A 28 -11.45 16.21 0.90
CA ALA A 28 -9.99 16.09 0.95
C ALA A 28 -9.28 17.45 1.17
N VAL A 29 -9.79 18.55 0.60
CA VAL A 29 -9.24 19.89 0.85
C VAL A 29 -9.36 20.29 2.32
N LYS A 30 -10.47 19.93 2.99
CA LYS A 30 -10.66 20.12 4.43
C LYS A 30 -9.66 19.29 5.23
N ALA A 31 -9.40 18.05 4.82
CA ALA A 31 -8.38 17.19 5.43
C ALA A 31 -6.99 17.86 5.37
N PHE A 32 -6.54 18.28 4.17
CA PHE A 32 -5.24 18.94 4.00
C PHE A 32 -5.14 20.26 4.77
N ARG A 33 -6.20 21.07 4.80
CA ARG A 33 -6.23 22.28 5.64
C ARG A 33 -6.12 21.95 7.13
N GLY A 34 -6.71 20.85 7.56
CA GLY A 34 -6.57 20.33 8.92
C GLY A 34 -5.15 19.84 9.22
N PHE A 35 -4.55 19.06 8.31
CA PHE A 35 -3.17 18.60 8.42
C PHE A 35 -2.18 19.77 8.55
N ASN A 36 -2.34 20.81 7.72
CA ASN A 36 -1.50 22.00 7.76
C ASN A 36 -1.59 22.78 9.09
N LYS A 37 -2.68 22.61 9.84
CA LYS A 37 -2.91 23.29 11.12
C LYS A 37 -2.63 22.41 12.33
N ALA A 38 -2.60 21.10 12.17
CA ALA A 38 -2.44 20.14 13.25
C ALA A 38 -1.14 20.39 14.03
N LYS A 39 -1.25 20.34 15.37
CA LYS A 39 -0.13 20.55 16.31
C LYS A 39 0.31 19.26 17.00
N ASN A 40 -0.50 18.21 16.90
CA ASN A 40 -0.26 16.91 17.50
C ASN A 40 -0.93 15.81 16.66
N TYR A 41 -0.71 14.56 17.05
CA TYR A 41 -1.25 13.40 16.36
C TYR A 41 -2.78 13.38 16.36
N GLU A 42 -3.40 13.77 17.47
CA GLU A 42 -4.84 13.70 17.66
C GLU A 42 -5.56 14.63 16.68
N GLN A 43 -5.08 15.87 16.52
CA GLN A 43 -5.58 16.80 15.51
C GLN A 43 -5.32 16.34 14.07
N PHE A 44 -4.17 15.69 13.83
CA PHE A 44 -3.86 15.09 12.53
C PHE A 44 -4.82 13.94 12.19
N ALA A 45 -5.08 13.04 13.13
CA ALA A 45 -6.03 11.95 12.98
C ALA A 45 -7.46 12.49 12.80
N GLU A 46 -7.87 13.49 13.59
CA GLU A 46 -9.17 14.14 13.45
C GLU A 46 -9.34 14.74 12.06
N ALA A 47 -8.35 15.49 11.54
CA ALA A 47 -8.39 16.05 10.20
C ALA A 47 -8.52 14.95 9.11
N GLY A 48 -7.91 13.79 9.36
CA GLY A 48 -7.91 12.65 8.45
C GLY A 48 -9.28 12.04 8.18
N GLN A 49 -10.27 12.24 9.06
CA GLN A 49 -11.64 11.76 8.84
C GLN A 49 -12.30 12.38 7.60
N TYR A 50 -11.82 13.55 7.18
CA TYR A 50 -12.30 14.27 6.00
C TYR A 50 -11.63 13.80 4.71
N PHE A 51 -10.63 12.90 4.77
CA PHE A 51 -9.98 12.35 3.58
C PHE A 51 -10.83 11.20 3.01
N ASP A 52 -11.85 11.56 2.24
CA ASP A 52 -12.90 10.68 1.71
C ASP A 52 -12.70 10.27 0.23
N ILE A 53 -11.46 10.43 -0.26
CA ILE A 53 -11.03 10.11 -1.63
C ILE A 53 -10.30 8.74 -1.68
N PRO A 54 -9.74 8.28 -2.82
CA PRO A 54 -9.06 6.98 -2.86
C PRO A 54 -7.94 6.94 -1.82
N ALA A 55 -7.84 5.80 -1.15
CA ALA A 55 -6.99 5.67 0.02
C ALA A 55 -5.52 5.96 -0.26
N GLN A 56 -4.86 6.63 0.70
CA GLN A 56 -3.44 6.93 0.69
C GLN A 56 -2.83 6.61 2.05
N ASN A 57 -1.54 6.26 2.05
CA ASN A 57 -0.77 5.98 3.25
C ASN A 57 -0.19 7.30 3.77
N PHE A 58 -0.65 7.77 4.93
CA PHE A 58 -0.15 8.98 5.56
C PHE A 58 0.77 8.62 6.73
N ALA A 59 2.07 8.88 6.55
CA ALA A 59 3.03 8.85 7.64
C ALA A 59 2.98 10.18 8.42
N PHE A 60 3.13 10.09 9.73
CA PHE A 60 3.18 11.22 10.65
C PHE A 60 4.41 11.06 11.56
N ALA A 61 5.07 12.19 11.83
CA ALA A 61 6.12 12.31 12.82
C ALA A 61 5.99 13.66 13.53
N SER A 62 6.31 13.72 14.82
CA SER A 62 6.21 14.95 15.62
C SER A 62 7.46 15.23 16.44
N LYS A 63 7.60 16.47 16.92
CA LYS A 63 8.69 16.88 17.81
C LYS A 63 8.67 16.18 19.18
N SER A 64 7.51 15.70 19.63
CA SER A 64 7.38 14.90 20.85
C SER A 64 7.84 13.45 20.68
N GLY A 65 8.21 13.04 19.47
CA GLY A 65 8.65 11.68 19.16
C GLY A 65 7.53 10.74 18.71
N ASP A 66 6.27 11.21 18.61
CA ASP A 66 5.20 10.37 18.07
C ASP A 66 5.45 10.09 16.59
N ILE A 67 5.34 8.81 16.21
CA ILE A 67 5.29 8.34 14.82
C ILE A 67 4.01 7.58 14.57
N ALA A 68 3.45 7.72 13.39
CA ALA A 68 2.27 6.96 13.01
C ALA A 68 2.17 6.74 11.50
N LEU A 69 1.40 5.73 11.13
CA LEU A 69 0.97 5.49 9.76
C LEU A 69 -0.54 5.24 9.78
N ARG A 70 -1.28 5.97 8.94
CA ARG A 70 -2.72 5.79 8.77
C ARG A 70 -3.04 5.71 7.29
N CYS A 71 -3.79 4.70 6.88
CA CYS A 71 -4.14 4.49 5.48
C CYS A 71 -5.49 5.13 5.19
N MET A 72 -5.53 6.45 5.26
CA MET A 72 -6.76 7.24 5.21
C MET A 72 -7.40 7.16 3.84
N GLY A 73 -8.72 7.05 3.82
CA GLY A 73 -9.50 6.96 2.59
C GLY A 73 -10.90 6.41 2.87
N LYS A 74 -11.69 6.34 1.81
CA LYS A 74 -13.04 5.80 1.88
C LYS A 74 -13.09 4.37 1.34
N TYR A 75 -13.36 3.42 2.23
CA TYR A 75 -13.38 2.00 1.91
C TYR A 75 -14.81 1.46 1.90
N PRO A 76 -15.36 1.08 0.74
CA PRO A 76 -16.62 0.34 0.73
C PRO A 76 -16.42 -1.04 1.37
N ILE A 77 -17.41 -1.47 2.16
CA ILE A 77 -17.44 -2.83 2.70
C ILE A 77 -17.80 -3.75 1.53
N LYS A 78 -16.87 -4.64 1.19
CA LYS A 78 -16.96 -5.50 0.02
C LYS A 78 -17.08 -6.97 0.40
N ASN A 79 -17.82 -7.71 -0.42
CA ASN A 79 -17.74 -9.18 -0.43
C ASN A 79 -16.43 -9.63 -1.09
N LYS A 80 -15.98 -10.85 -0.77
CA LYS A 80 -14.78 -11.45 -1.41
C LYS A 80 -14.95 -11.45 -2.93
N GLY A 81 -13.95 -10.93 -3.66
CA GLY A 81 -13.98 -10.81 -5.12
C GLY A 81 -14.84 -9.67 -5.70
N GLN A 82 -15.53 -8.89 -4.87
CA GLN A 82 -16.42 -7.82 -5.35
C GLN A 82 -15.64 -6.68 -6.03
N GLY A 83 -16.01 -6.39 -7.29
CA GLY A 83 -15.36 -5.39 -8.12
C GLY A 83 -14.15 -5.89 -8.92
N ARG A 84 -13.85 -7.20 -8.90
CA ARG A 84 -12.84 -7.82 -9.78
C ARG A 84 -13.36 -8.03 -11.20
N PHE A 85 -14.65 -8.35 -11.32
CA PHE A 85 -15.35 -8.57 -12.59
C PHE A 85 -16.66 -7.79 -12.61
N ILE A 86 -17.31 -7.75 -13.78
CA ILE A 86 -18.65 -7.20 -13.93
C ILE A 86 -19.62 -8.04 -13.08
N GLN A 87 -20.49 -7.37 -12.35
CA GLN A 87 -21.53 -7.98 -11.53
C GLN A 87 -22.90 -7.54 -12.01
N ASP A 88 -23.93 -8.32 -11.68
CA ASP A 88 -25.32 -7.97 -11.96
C ASP A 88 -25.73 -6.77 -11.10
N GLY A 89 -25.91 -5.63 -11.77
CA GLY A 89 -26.35 -4.38 -11.14
C GLY A 89 -27.86 -4.29 -10.91
N THR A 90 -28.66 -5.27 -11.31
CA THR A 90 -30.12 -5.29 -11.13
C THR A 90 -30.55 -5.75 -9.73
N THR A 91 -29.62 -6.29 -8.93
CA THR A 91 -29.85 -6.79 -7.58
C THR A 91 -29.08 -6.02 -6.52
N SER A 92 -29.69 -5.79 -5.36
CA SER A 92 -29.03 -5.19 -4.20
C SER A 92 -28.00 -6.12 -3.54
N ALA A 93 -28.00 -7.41 -3.85
CA ALA A 93 -27.03 -8.37 -3.33
C ALA A 93 -25.58 -8.03 -3.72
N ASN A 94 -25.39 -7.27 -4.81
CA ASN A 94 -24.10 -6.80 -5.29
C ASN A 94 -23.79 -5.34 -4.91
N ALA A 95 -24.67 -4.68 -4.13
CA ALA A 95 -24.39 -3.37 -3.58
C ALA A 95 -23.34 -3.46 -2.45
N TRP A 96 -22.68 -2.35 -2.15
CA TRP A 96 -21.82 -2.29 -0.96
C TRP A 96 -22.67 -2.25 0.31
N GLY A 97 -22.28 -3.00 1.33
CA GLY A 97 -22.98 -3.03 2.63
C GLY A 97 -22.75 -1.80 3.51
N GLY A 98 -22.16 -0.74 2.96
CA GLY A 98 -21.74 0.47 3.68
C GLY A 98 -20.26 0.77 3.47
N PHE A 99 -19.69 1.51 4.42
CA PHE A 99 -18.27 1.88 4.41
C PHE A 99 -17.62 1.46 5.72
N VAL A 100 -16.34 1.10 5.65
CA VAL A 100 -15.53 0.79 6.82
C VAL A 100 -15.56 2.00 7.77
N PRO A 101 -15.92 1.83 9.06
CA PRO A 101 -15.88 2.90 10.04
C PRO A 101 -14.49 3.52 10.16
N TYR A 102 -14.41 4.83 10.36
CA TYR A 102 -13.12 5.55 10.42
C TYR A 102 -12.16 4.96 11.46
N ALA A 103 -12.68 4.55 12.62
CA ALA A 103 -11.90 3.92 13.69
C ALA A 103 -11.28 2.58 13.29
N HIS A 104 -11.84 1.90 12.29
CA HIS A 104 -11.34 0.62 11.80
C HIS A 104 -10.42 0.79 10.59
N ILE A 105 -10.19 2.01 10.09
CA ILE A 105 -9.21 2.21 9.01
C ILE A 105 -7.83 1.76 9.52
N PRO A 106 -7.03 1.04 8.70
CA PRO A 106 -5.74 0.54 9.13
C PRO A 106 -4.81 1.66 9.62
N GLN A 107 -4.23 1.46 10.80
CA GLN A 107 -3.46 2.47 11.50
C GLN A 107 -2.50 1.84 12.52
N TYR A 108 -1.35 2.49 12.73
CA TYR A 108 -0.45 2.21 13.84
C TYR A 108 0.12 3.54 14.37
N LYS A 109 0.19 3.71 15.70
CA LYS A 109 0.85 4.84 16.39
C LYS A 109 1.89 4.25 17.34
N ASN A 110 3.11 4.78 17.33
CA ASN A 110 4.23 4.40 18.21
C ASN A 110 4.39 2.87 18.35
N PRO A 111 4.56 2.13 17.24
CA PRO A 111 4.71 0.68 17.32
C PRO A 111 6.01 0.32 18.06
N THR A 112 6.00 -0.79 18.81
CA THR A 112 7.15 -1.25 19.61
C THR A 112 8.43 -1.47 18.79
N ARG A 113 8.30 -1.78 17.50
CA ARG A 113 9.44 -1.89 16.57
C ARG A 113 10.19 -0.58 16.31
N GLY A 114 9.67 0.57 16.77
CA GLY A 114 10.35 1.86 16.71
C GLY A 114 10.26 2.62 15.38
N PHE A 115 9.63 2.05 14.34
CA PHE A 115 9.46 2.72 13.05
C PHE A 115 8.11 2.40 12.37
N VAL A 116 7.73 3.28 11.44
CA VAL A 116 6.62 3.06 10.50
C VAL A 116 7.16 3.07 9.07
N MET A 117 6.55 2.29 8.19
CA MET A 117 6.97 2.21 6.78
C MET A 117 5.79 1.91 5.87
N SER A 118 5.85 2.45 4.65
CA SER A 118 4.92 2.13 3.59
C SER A 118 5.64 2.15 2.25
N ALA A 119 5.56 1.04 1.54
CA ALA A 119 6.03 0.82 0.18
C ALA A 119 4.96 0.06 -0.62
N ASN A 120 3.68 0.41 -0.41
CA ASN A 120 2.54 -0.24 -1.07
C ASN A 120 2.42 -1.74 -0.78
N GLN A 121 2.91 -2.21 0.37
CA GLN A 121 2.64 -3.58 0.84
C GLN A 121 1.26 -3.67 1.52
N HIS A 122 0.85 -4.90 1.88
CA HIS A 122 -0.30 -5.12 2.74
C HIS A 122 -0.27 -4.24 3.98
N THR A 123 -1.33 -3.48 4.16
CA THR A 123 -1.44 -2.55 5.28
C THR A 123 -1.91 -3.23 6.56
N THR A 124 -2.59 -4.36 6.44
CA THR A 124 -3.24 -5.10 7.51
C THR A 124 -2.70 -6.50 7.60
N ASP A 125 -2.76 -7.10 8.78
CA ASP A 125 -2.56 -8.52 8.97
C ASP A 125 -3.86 -9.31 8.67
N PRO A 126 -3.81 -10.66 8.62
CA PRO A 126 -4.96 -11.50 8.30
C PRO A 126 -6.16 -11.41 9.27
N SER A 127 -6.01 -10.83 10.46
CA SER A 127 -7.10 -10.65 11.44
C SER A 127 -8.01 -9.46 11.12
N TYR A 128 -7.64 -8.62 10.14
CA TYR A 128 -8.43 -7.47 9.76
C TYR A 128 -9.81 -7.88 9.22
N PRO A 129 -10.93 -7.36 9.78
CA PRO A 129 -12.24 -7.96 9.58
C PRO A 129 -12.90 -7.59 8.25
N TYR A 130 -12.33 -6.66 7.48
CA TYR A 130 -12.89 -6.21 6.21
C TYR A 130 -12.10 -6.78 5.04
N TYR A 131 -12.82 -7.23 4.01
CA TYR A 131 -12.19 -7.67 2.77
C TYR A 131 -11.33 -6.56 2.17
N TYR A 132 -10.04 -6.85 2.03
CA TYR A 132 -9.07 -6.04 1.34
C TYR A 132 -8.72 -6.76 0.04
N ASN A 133 -8.84 -6.09 -1.10
CA ASN A 133 -8.53 -6.73 -2.38
C ASN A 133 -7.02 -6.90 -2.50
N ASP A 134 -6.58 -8.10 -2.15
CA ASP A 134 -5.21 -8.54 -1.96
C ASP A 134 -4.94 -9.67 -2.95
N GLU A 135 -4.68 -9.36 -4.21
CA GLU A 135 -4.21 -10.44 -5.08
C GLU A 135 -2.71 -10.36 -5.32
N TYR A 136 -2.16 -9.16 -5.47
CA TYR A 136 -0.72 -8.99 -5.64
C TYR A 136 -0.28 -7.58 -5.24
N PHE A 137 0.07 -7.38 -3.97
CA PHE A 137 0.96 -6.28 -3.61
C PHE A 137 2.39 -6.79 -3.67
N GLU A 138 3.21 -6.08 -4.44
CA GLU A 138 4.63 -6.40 -4.63
C GLU A 138 5.36 -6.34 -3.26
N PRO A 139 6.03 -7.43 -2.83
CA PRO A 139 6.52 -7.53 -1.46
C PRO A 139 7.99 -7.09 -1.27
N PHE A 140 8.76 -6.89 -2.33
CA PHE A 140 10.21 -6.68 -2.29
C PHE A 140 10.56 -5.35 -1.62
N ARG A 141 10.00 -4.21 -2.04
CA ARG A 141 10.34 -2.92 -1.40
C ARG A 141 9.97 -2.89 0.08
N GLY A 142 8.80 -3.41 0.43
CA GLY A 142 8.35 -3.51 1.83
C GLY A 142 9.27 -4.39 2.68
N ARG A 143 9.65 -5.57 2.16
CA ARG A 143 10.61 -6.48 2.82
C ARG A 143 11.99 -5.85 2.98
N LEU A 144 12.49 -5.16 1.95
CA LEU A 144 13.81 -4.52 1.98
C LEU A 144 13.82 -3.38 3.00
N LEU A 145 12.82 -2.48 2.98
CA LEU A 145 12.70 -1.42 3.97
C LEU A 145 12.62 -1.98 5.39
N HIS A 146 11.84 -3.04 5.62
CA HIS A 146 11.77 -3.68 6.93
C HIS A 146 13.14 -4.21 7.36
N ARG A 147 13.84 -4.93 6.47
CA ARG A 147 15.18 -5.51 6.74
C ARG A 147 16.20 -4.43 7.09
N LEU A 148 16.20 -3.31 6.36
CA LEU A 148 17.14 -2.20 6.56
C LEU A 148 16.79 -1.40 7.83
N LEU A 149 15.55 -0.93 7.97
CA LEU A 149 15.13 -0.11 9.12
C LEU A 149 15.24 -0.85 10.46
N THR A 150 15.04 -2.17 10.47
CA THR A 150 15.22 -2.98 11.70
C THR A 150 16.66 -2.98 12.21
N LYS A 151 17.64 -2.78 11.32
CA LYS A 151 19.07 -2.77 11.65
C LYS A 151 19.63 -1.36 11.86
N MET A 152 18.82 -0.34 11.63
CA MET A 152 19.23 1.04 11.74
C MET A 152 18.90 1.58 13.14
N ASP A 153 19.84 2.33 13.70
CA ASP A 153 19.62 3.19 14.85
C ASP A 153 20.14 4.59 14.52
N SER A 154 19.78 5.59 15.34
CA SER A 154 20.36 6.95 15.28
C SER A 154 20.37 7.57 13.87
N ILE A 155 19.31 7.30 13.11
CA ILE A 155 19.25 7.52 11.66
C ILE A 155 19.49 9.00 11.33
N THR A 156 20.45 9.23 10.44
CA THR A 156 20.77 10.55 9.90
C THR A 156 20.03 10.85 8.59
N ILE A 157 20.13 12.10 8.13
CA ILE A 157 19.61 12.50 6.81
C ILE A 157 20.32 11.73 5.69
N ASP A 158 21.62 11.49 5.81
CA ASP A 158 22.38 10.81 4.76
C ASP A 158 22.03 9.32 4.69
N ASP A 159 21.74 8.68 5.82
CA ASP A 159 21.20 7.32 5.83
C ASP A 159 19.86 7.24 5.08
N MET A 160 18.98 8.23 5.26
CA MET A 160 17.70 8.30 4.55
C MET A 160 17.88 8.58 3.06
N LYS A 161 18.87 9.39 2.65
CA LYS A 161 19.21 9.55 1.23
C LYS A 161 19.69 8.23 0.63
N ASN A 162 20.60 7.54 1.33
CA ASN A 162 21.12 6.24 0.92
C ASN A 162 20.02 5.18 0.85
N LEU A 163 19.06 5.21 1.78
CA LEU A 163 17.89 4.34 1.76
C LEU A 163 17.01 4.60 0.54
N GLN A 164 16.77 5.87 0.19
CA GLN A 164 15.98 6.25 -0.99
C GLN A 164 16.69 5.96 -2.32
N SER A 165 18.02 6.05 -2.37
CA SER A 165 18.82 5.75 -3.57
C SER A 165 19.23 4.28 -3.66
N ASN A 166 18.87 3.45 -2.68
CA ASN A 166 19.18 2.03 -2.66
C ASN A 166 18.55 1.31 -3.87
N ASN A 167 19.39 0.66 -4.68
CA ASN A 167 19.00 -0.07 -5.89
C ASN A 167 19.10 -1.60 -5.73
N TYR A 168 19.17 -2.09 -4.49
CA TYR A 168 19.27 -3.52 -4.21
C TYR A 168 17.98 -4.24 -4.60
N SER A 169 18.09 -5.36 -5.32
CA SER A 169 16.94 -6.11 -5.83
C SER A 169 16.73 -7.39 -5.02
N LEU A 170 15.76 -7.38 -4.09
CA LEU A 170 15.34 -8.62 -3.41
C LEU A 170 14.74 -9.64 -4.40
N MET A 171 14.17 -9.18 -5.53
CA MET A 171 13.72 -10.10 -6.57
C MET A 171 14.89 -10.88 -7.16
N ALA A 172 16.03 -10.22 -7.40
CA ALA A 172 17.25 -10.88 -7.86
C ALA A 172 17.84 -11.78 -6.77
N GLU A 173 17.89 -11.31 -5.51
CA GLU A 173 18.29 -12.13 -4.35
C GLU A 173 17.50 -13.44 -4.27
N ASP A 174 16.16 -13.34 -4.31
CA ASP A 174 15.27 -14.50 -4.19
C ASP A 174 15.39 -15.43 -5.43
N ALA A 175 15.54 -14.87 -6.65
CA ALA A 175 15.52 -15.65 -7.89
C ALA A 175 16.86 -16.30 -8.26
N LEU A 176 17.99 -15.65 -7.94
CA LEU A 176 19.29 -16.03 -8.47
C LEU A 176 19.72 -17.45 -8.08
N PRO A 177 19.54 -17.93 -6.83
CA PRO A 177 19.89 -19.31 -6.47
C PRO A 177 19.12 -20.35 -7.30
N HIS A 178 17.87 -20.06 -7.64
CA HIS A 178 17.05 -20.94 -8.48
C HIS A 178 17.48 -20.89 -9.94
N LEU A 179 17.83 -19.71 -10.46
CA LEU A 179 18.33 -19.55 -11.83
C LEU A 179 19.67 -20.29 -12.01
N LEU A 180 20.64 -20.08 -11.12
CA LEU A 180 21.95 -20.74 -11.18
C LEU A 180 21.82 -22.25 -11.10
N LYS A 181 21.00 -22.77 -10.18
CA LYS A 181 20.77 -24.22 -10.03
C LYS A 181 20.22 -24.88 -11.29
N ASN A 182 19.36 -24.18 -12.04
CA ASN A 182 18.68 -24.75 -13.22
C ASN A 182 19.32 -24.32 -14.56
N THR A 183 20.43 -23.59 -14.52
CA THR A 183 21.16 -23.20 -15.73
C THR A 183 22.14 -24.30 -16.10
N ASP A 184 21.96 -24.90 -17.28
CA ASP A 184 22.95 -25.81 -17.84
C ASP A 184 24.14 -25.01 -18.40
N SER A 185 25.14 -24.79 -17.55
CA SER A 185 26.37 -24.08 -17.92
C SER A 185 27.13 -24.74 -19.09
N THR A 186 26.88 -26.01 -19.41
CA THR A 186 27.58 -26.71 -20.51
C THR A 186 27.03 -26.29 -21.88
N ALA A 187 25.76 -25.90 -21.93
CA ALA A 187 25.08 -25.42 -23.13
C ALA A 187 25.37 -23.95 -23.47
N LEU A 188 25.98 -23.19 -22.54
CA LEU A 188 26.26 -21.77 -22.71
C LEU A 188 27.54 -21.51 -23.50
N ASP A 189 27.52 -20.48 -24.35
CA ASP A 189 28.71 -19.98 -25.02
C ASP A 189 29.62 -19.15 -24.07
N ALA A 190 30.74 -18.65 -24.59
CA ALA A 190 31.69 -17.87 -23.80
C ALA A 190 31.13 -16.52 -23.31
N VAL A 191 30.25 -15.89 -24.08
CA VAL A 191 29.60 -14.62 -23.74
C VAL A 191 28.57 -14.86 -22.64
N GLU A 192 27.73 -15.89 -22.78
CA GLU A 192 26.68 -16.26 -21.83
C GLU A 192 27.22 -16.75 -20.49
N LYS A 193 28.42 -17.35 -20.46
CA LYS A 193 29.11 -17.74 -19.22
C LYS A 193 29.62 -16.55 -18.39
N THR A 194 29.81 -15.39 -19.00
CA THR A 194 30.35 -14.20 -18.33
C THR A 194 29.45 -13.71 -17.18
N PRO A 195 28.14 -13.45 -17.38
CA PRO A 195 27.26 -13.02 -16.29
C PRO A 195 27.12 -14.07 -15.18
N ILE A 196 27.09 -15.37 -15.52
CA ILE A 196 26.99 -16.47 -14.53
C ILE A 196 28.16 -16.43 -13.55
N ARG A 197 29.40 -16.28 -14.03
CA ARG A 197 30.57 -16.14 -13.15
C ARG A 197 30.55 -14.87 -12.30
N GLY A 198 29.91 -13.81 -12.79
CA GLY A 198 29.68 -12.59 -12.03
C GLY A 198 28.69 -12.83 -10.88
N PHE A 199 27.61 -13.55 -11.16
CA PHE A 199 26.57 -13.91 -10.22
C PHE A 199 27.02 -14.88 -9.13
N GLU A 200 27.84 -15.88 -9.46
CA GLU A 200 28.42 -16.81 -8.48
C GLU A 200 29.33 -16.13 -7.45
N LYS A 201 29.81 -14.92 -7.74
CA LYS A 201 30.66 -14.11 -6.85
C LYS A 201 29.88 -13.12 -6.00
N LEU A 202 28.58 -12.97 -6.24
CA LEU A 202 27.74 -12.10 -5.41
C LEU A 202 27.49 -12.82 -4.09
N GLU A 203 28.00 -12.24 -3.00
CA GLU A 203 27.54 -12.57 -1.65
C GLU A 203 26.16 -11.93 -1.45
N LEU A 204 25.10 -12.70 -1.74
CA LEU A 204 23.70 -12.32 -1.51
C LEU A 204 23.22 -12.83 -0.15
#